data_AF-A0AAU1IZH9-F1
#
_entry.id   AF-A0AAU1IZH9-F1
#
_cell.length_a   1.000
_cell.length_b   1.000
_cell.length_c   1.000
_cell.angle_alpha   90.00
_cell.angle_beta   90.00
_cell.angle_gamma   90.00
#
_symmetry.space_group_name_H-M   'P 1'
#
loop_
_entity.id
_entity.type
_entity.pdbx_description
1 polymer ?
#
loop_
_entity_poly.entity_id
_entity_poly.type
_entity_poly.pdbx_seq_one_letter_code
_entity_poly.pdbx_strand_id
1 'polypeptide(L)' 'MTQAPEPPPVERLSKAQYDGWACCWCGKSLLHDSGAVSAGIARGNSGVHVLDVEVFACGAACPQGPRSPRSGKASQA' A
#
# COMPACT_ATOMS: atom_id res chain seq x y z
N MET A 1 12.76 13.38 -0.55
CA MET A 1 12.01 12.20 -1.01
C MET A 1 10.96 11.93 0.04
N THR A 2 9.70 12.30 -0.22
CA THR A 2 8.62 12.12 0.75
C THR A 2 8.37 10.63 0.91
N GLN A 3 8.74 10.05 2.05
CA GLN A 3 8.62 8.62 2.28
C GLN A 3 7.12 8.27 2.29
N ALA A 4 6.70 7.51 1.28
CA ALA A 4 5.37 6.95 1.28
C ALA A 4 5.23 6.05 2.53
N PRO A 5 4.08 6.08 3.19
CA PRO A 5 3.81 5.25 4.37
C PRO A 5 4.06 3.77 4.05
N GLU A 6 4.75 3.09 4.96
CA GLU A 6 5.14 1.69 4.75
C GLU A 6 3.89 0.79 4.63
N PRO A 7 3.80 -0.04 3.58
CA PRO A 7 2.66 -0.95 3.41
C PRO A 7 2.66 -2.05 4.48
N PRO A 8 1.53 -2.76 4.65
CA PRO A 8 1.44 -3.86 5.60
C PRO A 8 2.48 -4.94 5.28
N PRO A 9 3.02 -5.63 6.30
CA PRO A 9 4.00 -6.69 6.08
C PRO A 9 3.33 -7.91 5.43
N VAL A 10 4.10 -8.71 4.69
CA VAL A 10 3.55 -9.78 3.82
C VAL A 10 2.76 -10.84 4.59
N GLU A 11 3.07 -11.07 5.86
CA GLU A 11 2.36 -12.04 6.71
C GLU A 11 0.92 -11.62 7.02
N ARG A 12 0.59 -10.34 6.80
CA ARG A 12 -0.77 -9.80 6.98
C ARG A 12 -1.55 -9.66 5.66
N LEU A 13 -0.90 -9.94 4.53
CA LEU A 13 -1.55 -9.86 3.23
C LEU A 13 -2.32 -11.15 2.94
N SER A 14 -3.52 -10.99 2.41
CA SER A 14 -4.18 -12.08 1.70
C SER A 14 -3.44 -12.39 0.39
N LYS A 15 -3.64 -13.60 -0.14
CA LYS A 15 -3.03 -14.03 -1.42
C LYS A 15 -3.26 -13.02 -2.55
N ALA A 16 -4.47 -12.49 -2.67
CA ALA A 16 -4.81 -11.50 -3.70
C ALA A 16 -4.08 -10.16 -3.53
N GLN A 17 -3.79 -9.75 -2.28
CA GLN A 17 -3.02 -8.54 -2.01
C GLN A 17 -1.52 -8.75 -2.27
N TYR A 18 -1.00 -9.91 -1.89
CA TYR A 18 0.38 -10.32 -2.17
C TYR A 18 0.65 -10.41 -3.67
N ASP A 19 -0.29 -10.96 -4.45
CA ASP A 19 -0.18 -11.07 -5.91
C ASP A 19 -0.42 -9.74 -6.65
N GLY A 20 -0.72 -8.65 -5.93
CA GLY A 20 -0.99 -7.33 -6.51
C GLY A 20 -2.36 -7.19 -7.18
N TRP A 21 -3.26 -8.15 -7.00
CA TRP A 21 -4.62 -8.12 -7.56
C TRP A 21 -5.63 -7.36 -6.70
N ALA A 22 -5.28 -7.10 -5.44
CA ALA A 22 -6.12 -6.38 -4.50
C ALA A 22 -5.32 -5.31 -3.75
N CYS A 23 -6.02 -4.24 -3.35
CA CYS A 23 -5.46 -3.16 -2.55
C CYS A 23 -4.87 -3.71 -1.25
N CYS A 24 -3.59 -3.42 -0.97
CA CYS A 24 -2.88 -3.91 0.21
C CYS A 24 -3.50 -3.46 1.54
N TRP A 25 -4.25 -2.35 1.54
CA TRP A 25 -4.95 -1.87 2.72
C TRP A 25 -6.38 -2.39 2.83
N CYS A 26 -7.24 -2.12 1.85
CA CYS A 26 -8.68 -2.40 1.95
C CYS A 26 -9.17 -3.68 1.26
N GLY A 27 -8.31 -4.39 0.53
CA GLY A 27 -8.67 -5.64 -0.17
C GLY A 27 -9.55 -5.45 -1.41
N LYS A 28 -9.84 -4.20 -1.84
CA LYS A 28 -10.57 -3.93 -3.09
C LYS A 28 -9.81 -4.51 -4.28
N SER A 29 -10.52 -5.22 -5.16
CA SER A 29 -9.95 -5.73 -6.42
C SER A 29 -9.43 -4.60 -7.30
N LEU A 30 -8.21 -4.78 -7.82
CA LEU A 30 -7.52 -3.88 -8.74
C LEU A 30 -7.60 -4.36 -10.19
N LEU A 31 -8.07 -5.58 -10.44
CA LEU A 31 -8.15 -6.17 -11.79
C LEU A 31 -8.96 -5.33 -12.78
N HIS A 32 -9.91 -4.54 -12.28
CA HIS A 32 -10.74 -3.64 -13.08
C HIS A 32 -10.55 -2.16 -12.73
N ASP A 33 -9.57 -1.83 -11.87
CA ASP A 33 -9.33 -0.46 -11.40
C ASP A 33 -8.14 0.15 -12.15
N SER A 34 -8.40 1.11 -13.02
CA SER A 34 -7.35 1.84 -13.75
C SER A 34 -6.58 2.85 -12.88
N GLY A 35 -7.02 3.06 -11.62
CA GLY A 35 -6.41 4.00 -10.67
C GLY A 35 -5.45 3.36 -9.67
N ALA A 36 -5.02 2.10 -9.88
CA ALA A 36 -4.08 1.43 -9.01
C ALA A 36 -2.72 2.15 -9.01
N VAL A 37 -2.16 2.38 -7.82
CA VAL A 37 -0.85 3.02 -7.63
C VAL A 37 0.05 2.11 -6.79
N SER A 38 1.35 2.13 -7.08
CA SER A 38 2.33 1.44 -6.22
C SER A 38 2.30 2.05 -4.83
N ALA A 39 2.13 1.19 -3.82
CA ALA A 39 2.10 1.55 -2.41
C ALA A 39 3.46 1.33 -1.73
N GLY A 40 4.43 0.75 -2.45
CA GLY A 40 5.76 0.43 -1.95
C GLY A 40 5.98 -1.07 -1.75
N ILE A 41 7.03 -1.42 -1.00
CA ILE A 41 7.45 -2.80 -0.76
C ILE A 41 6.90 -3.28 0.58
N ALA A 42 6.02 -4.28 0.55
CA ALA A 42 5.64 -5.04 1.73
C ALA A 42 6.82 -5.92 2.12
N ARG A 43 7.34 -5.72 3.33
CA ARG A 43 8.48 -6.47 3.85
C ARG A 43 8.03 -7.72 4.59
N GLY A 44 8.84 -8.77 4.52
CA GLY A 44 8.70 -9.93 5.39
C GLY A 44 9.53 -11.13 4.93
N ASN A 45 9.46 -12.21 5.71
CA ASN A 45 10.31 -13.37 5.50
C ASN A 45 9.65 -14.68 5.92
N SER A 46 10.14 -15.78 5.34
CA SER A 46 9.83 -17.14 5.78
C SER A 46 11.13 -17.90 5.99
N GLY A 47 11.56 -17.97 7.25
CA GLY A 47 12.87 -18.51 7.60
C GLY A 47 13.99 -17.69 6.98
N VAL A 48 14.76 -18.31 6.07
CA VAL A 48 15.85 -17.66 5.34
C VAL A 48 15.40 -16.97 4.04
N HIS A 49 14.14 -17.15 3.64
CA HIS A 49 13.61 -16.62 2.40
C HIS A 49 13.05 -15.22 2.61
N VAL A 50 13.58 -14.25 1.87
CA VAL A 50 13.03 -12.90 1.79
C VAL A 50 11.79 -12.93 0.89
N LEU A 51 10.66 -12.45 1.41
CA LEU A 51 9.36 -12.43 0.74
C LEU A 51 8.93 -11.00 0.40
N ASP A 52 9.89 -10.08 0.33
CA ASP A 52 9.62 -8.70 0.00
C ASP A 52 8.96 -8.59 -1.38
N VAL A 53 7.80 -7.93 -1.45
CA VAL A 53 7.01 -7.84 -2.67
C VAL A 53 6.46 -6.42 -2.83
N GLU A 54 6.41 -5.94 -4.07
CA GLU A 54 5.73 -4.69 -4.37
C GLU A 54 4.22 -4.89 -4.26
N VAL A 55 3.56 -3.96 -3.57
CA VAL A 55 2.11 -3.99 -3.38
C VAL A 55 1.46 -2.72 -3.88
N PHE A 56 0.17 -2.82 -4.19
CA PHE A 56 -0.58 -1.77 -4.86
C PHE A 56 -1.78 -1.32 -4.03
N ALA A 57 -2.18 -0.07 -4.24
CA ALA A 57 -3.35 0.52 -3.61
C ALA A 57 -4.34 1.01 -4.66
N CYS A 58 -5.63 0.97 -4.33
CA CYS A 58 -6.71 1.47 -5.19
C CYS A 58 -6.78 3.01 -5.30
N GLY A 59 -5.69 3.72 -4.98
CA GLY A 59 -5.56 5.18 -5.09
C GLY A 59 -5.52 5.93 -3.76
N ALA A 60 -5.30 7.25 -3.85
CA ALA A 60 -5.13 8.15 -2.70
C ALA A 60 -6.36 8.26 -1.78
N ALA A 61 -7.53 7.86 -2.27
CA ALA A 61 -8.79 7.85 -1.51
C ALA A 61 -9.05 6.51 -0.79
N CYS A 62 -8.06 5.60 -0.72
CA CYS A 62 -8.23 4.33 -0.02
C CYS A 62 -8.64 4.60 1.44
N PRO A 63 -9.81 4.11 1.90
CA PRO A 63 -10.35 4.45 3.22
C PRO A 63 -9.51 3.89 4.38
N GLN A 64 -8.81 2.78 4.12
CA GLN A 64 -7.89 2.13 5.06
C GLN A 64 -6.43 2.43 4.72
N GLY A 65 -6.20 3.19 3.65
CA GLY A 65 -4.87 3.63 3.29
C GLY A 65 -4.37 4.65 4.32
N PRO A 66 -3.05 4.73 4.51
CA PRO A 66 -2.44 5.79 5.28
C PRO A 66 -2.87 7.11 4.63
N ARG A 67 -3.63 7.90 5.39
CA ARG A 67 -4.07 9.22 4.94
C ARG A 67 -2.81 10.02 4.69
N SER A 68 -2.45 10.17 3.42
CA SER A 68 -1.40 11.09 3.02
C SER A 68 -1.78 12.43 3.67
N PRO A 69 -0.93 13.01 4.54
CA PRO A 69 -1.21 14.34 5.06
C PRO A 69 -1.17 15.25 3.84
N ARG A 70 -2.34 15.51 3.24
CA ARG A 70 -2.49 16.61 2.29
C ARG A 70 -1.93 17.80 3.00
N SER A 71 -0.80 18.30 2.49
CA SER A 71 -0.19 19.59 2.76
C SER A 71 -1.15 20.50 3.50
N GLY A 72 -1.09 20.44 4.84
CA GLY A 72 -1.66 21.50 5.63
C GLY A 72 -0.81 22.71 5.30
N LYS A 73 -1.33 23.62 4.48
CA LYS A 73 -0.97 25.02 4.66
C LYS A 73 -1.48 25.39 6.06
N ALA A 74 -0.68 25.10 7.08
CA ALA A 74 -0.86 25.60 8.43
C ALA A 74 0.19 26.69 8.64
N SER A 75 -0.30 27.93 8.58
CA SER A 75 0.13 29.06 9.40
C SER A 75 1.59 29.52 9.34
N GLN A 76 1.83 30.62 8.63
CA GLN A 76 2.64 31.74 9.16
C GLN A 76 1.99 33.06 8.72
N ALA A 77 1.36 33.75 9.68
CA ALA A 77 1.04 35.18 9.66
C ALA A 77 1.01 35.64 11.13
#